data_AF-A0A5J4PLA6-F1
#
_entry.id   AF-A0A5J4PLA6-F1
#
_cell.length_a   1.000
_cell.length_b   1.000
_cell.length_c   1.000
_cell.angle_alpha   90.00
_cell.angle_beta   90.00
_cell.angle_gamma   90.00
#
_symmetry.space_group_name_H-M   'P 1'
#
loop_
_entity.id
_entity.type
_entity.pdbx_description
1 polymer ?
#
loop_
_entity_poly.entity_id
_entity_poly.type
_entity_poly.pdbx_seq_one_letter_code
_entity_poly.pdbx_strand_id
1 'polypeptide(L)'
;MEQLLHYVWKHKIFPLKELQTTTGLPLEIIDPGLPNDNAGPDFFNAKIKINGILWVGNVEIHTISSDWNQHGHQYDKVYDSVILHVAEQTNCEVFRSNGEKIPQLQLPCPENVRKHYDELCQTEIIPSCYAILHSLSKLTIHSWLTALQTERFEQKSKVIFERFKKHDSNWEDTFFITLARNFGFGLNSDAFELWANRLSFRAIDKHRDNSVQTEAIFFGQAGLLDEELQDEYYLRLQKEYRYLQHKFE
;
A
#
# COMPACT_ATOMS: atom_id res chain seq x y z
N MET A 1 16.92 -5.37 1.87
CA MET A 1 17.50 -6.55 1.17
C MET A 1 16.60 -7.77 1.32
N GLU A 2 16.08 -8.03 2.53
CA GLU A 2 15.14 -9.14 2.77
C GLU A 2 13.91 -9.12 1.84
N GLN A 3 13.27 -7.97 1.64
CA GLN A 3 12.17 -7.82 0.66
C GLN A 3 12.54 -8.30 -0.76
N LEU A 4 13.81 -8.17 -1.15
CA LEU A 4 14.28 -8.65 -2.45
C LEU A 4 14.39 -10.19 -2.47
N LEU A 5 14.77 -10.81 -1.36
CA LEU A 5 14.73 -12.27 -1.20
C LEU A 5 13.30 -12.79 -1.21
N HIS A 6 12.34 -12.08 -0.59
CA HIS A 6 10.92 -12.42 -0.69
C HIS A 6 10.45 -12.38 -2.15
N TYR A 7 10.87 -11.37 -2.91
CA TYR A 7 10.56 -11.27 -4.34
C TYR A 7 11.16 -12.44 -5.13
N VAL A 8 12.44 -12.76 -4.90
CA VAL A 8 13.13 -13.90 -5.53
C VAL A 8 12.42 -15.22 -5.22
N TRP A 9 12.03 -15.44 -3.97
CA TRP A 9 11.29 -16.62 -3.52
C TRP A 9 9.90 -16.72 -4.17
N LYS A 10 9.09 -15.66 -4.02
CA LYS A 10 7.71 -15.56 -4.53
C LYS A 10 7.63 -15.83 -6.03
N HIS A 11 8.58 -15.28 -6.80
CA HIS A 11 8.60 -15.40 -8.26
C HIS A 11 9.45 -16.57 -8.76
N LYS A 12 9.91 -17.46 -7.86
CA LYS A 12 10.72 -18.64 -8.19
C LYS A 12 11.96 -18.32 -9.03
N ILE A 13 12.63 -17.20 -8.74
CA ILE A 13 13.84 -16.77 -9.45
C ILE A 13 15.04 -17.54 -8.88
N PHE A 14 15.04 -18.85 -9.12
CA PHE A 14 16.05 -19.76 -8.57
C PHE A 14 17.21 -19.96 -9.54
N PRO A 15 18.42 -20.30 -9.03
CA PRO A 15 19.52 -20.75 -9.86
C PRO A 15 19.13 -21.93 -10.77
N LEU A 16 19.74 -22.03 -11.94
CA LEU A 16 19.52 -23.16 -12.88
C LEU A 16 20.09 -24.51 -12.40
N LYS A 17 20.76 -24.53 -11.25
CA LYS A 17 21.29 -25.74 -10.62
C LYS A 17 20.26 -26.35 -9.67
N GLU A 18 20.38 -27.64 -9.42
CA GLU A 18 19.57 -28.31 -8.39
C GLU A 18 19.74 -27.61 -7.04
N LEU A 19 18.61 -27.34 -6.37
CA LEU A 19 18.62 -26.78 -5.04
C LEU A 19 18.93 -27.87 -4.03
N GLN A 20 19.68 -27.51 -3.00
CA GLN A 20 20.04 -28.40 -1.91
C GLN A 20 19.98 -27.64 -0.60
N THR A 21 19.70 -28.34 0.50
CA THR A 21 19.85 -27.76 1.83
C THR A 21 21.33 -27.45 2.12
N THR A 22 21.60 -26.64 3.13
CA THR A 22 22.97 -26.40 3.63
C THR A 22 23.68 -27.68 4.09
N THR A 23 22.93 -28.74 4.33
CA THR A 23 23.42 -30.09 4.68
C THR A 23 23.57 -31.02 3.46
N GLY A 24 23.31 -30.53 2.24
CA GLY A 24 23.48 -31.29 0.99
C GLY A 24 22.29 -32.17 0.59
N LEU A 25 21.13 -32.05 1.24
CA LEU A 25 19.94 -32.83 0.86
C LEU A 25 19.28 -32.20 -0.38
N PRO A 26 18.89 -33.00 -1.40
CA PRO A 26 18.15 -32.49 -2.54
C PRO A 26 16.85 -31.77 -2.13
N LEU A 27 16.60 -30.61 -2.71
CA LEU A 27 15.48 -29.74 -2.38
C LEU A 27 14.76 -29.33 -3.68
N GLU A 28 13.43 -29.45 -3.68
CA GLU A 28 12.57 -29.03 -4.78
C GLU A 28 11.43 -28.17 -4.25
N ILE A 29 11.25 -26.99 -4.83
CA ILE A 29 10.21 -26.03 -4.44
C ILE A 29 9.02 -26.20 -5.39
N ILE A 30 8.01 -26.95 -4.93
CA ILE A 30 6.79 -27.20 -5.71
C ILE A 30 5.92 -25.94 -5.69
N ASP A 31 5.71 -25.39 -4.49
CA ASP A 31 4.91 -24.19 -4.24
C ASP A 31 5.62 -23.31 -3.18
N PRO A 32 5.96 -22.04 -3.48
CA PRO A 32 6.61 -21.13 -2.53
C PRO A 32 5.67 -20.71 -1.39
N GLY A 33 4.37 -21.00 -1.51
CA GLY A 33 3.37 -20.57 -0.55
C GLY A 33 2.81 -19.17 -0.84
N LEU A 34 1.96 -18.70 0.07
CA LEU A 34 1.32 -17.39 0.02
C LEU A 34 2.10 -16.40 0.87
N PRO A 35 2.47 -15.21 0.36
CA PRO A 35 3.14 -14.20 1.16
C PRO A 35 2.26 -13.74 2.33
N ASN A 36 2.89 -13.50 3.47
CA ASN A 36 2.27 -12.98 4.67
C ASN A 36 2.77 -11.55 4.94
N ASP A 37 1.86 -10.58 4.94
CA ASP A 37 2.17 -9.18 5.27
C ASP A 37 1.91 -8.85 6.76
N ASN A 38 1.53 -9.85 7.56
CA ASN A 38 1.23 -9.72 8.99
C ASN A 38 2.28 -10.43 9.85
N ALA A 39 2.12 -10.39 11.17
CA ALA A 39 2.99 -11.11 12.09
C ALA A 39 3.01 -12.63 11.84
N GLY A 40 4.16 -13.26 12.10
CA GLY A 40 4.40 -14.69 11.87
C GLY A 40 5.27 -14.92 10.64
N PRO A 41 5.36 -16.17 10.16
CA PRO A 41 6.31 -16.51 9.10
C PRO A 41 6.02 -15.79 7.78
N ASP A 42 7.06 -15.57 6.98
CA ASP A 42 6.97 -14.79 5.74
C ASP A 42 6.07 -15.39 4.66
N PHE A 43 6.02 -16.72 4.57
CA PHE A 43 5.17 -17.43 3.59
C PHE A 43 4.41 -18.60 4.24
N PHE A 44 3.11 -18.65 3.97
CA PHE A 44 2.22 -19.72 4.44
C PHE A 44 2.02 -20.83 3.42
N ASN A 45 1.89 -22.07 3.92
CA ASN A 45 1.45 -23.24 3.13
C ASN A 45 2.32 -23.55 1.90
N ALA A 46 3.63 -23.32 1.99
CA ALA A 46 4.58 -23.77 0.99
C ALA A 46 4.60 -25.30 0.90
N LYS A 47 4.93 -25.82 -0.29
CA LYS A 47 5.09 -27.24 -0.57
C LYS A 47 6.50 -27.49 -1.08
N ILE A 48 7.29 -28.17 -0.28
CA ILE A 48 8.72 -28.32 -0.51
C ILE A 48 9.07 -29.80 -0.36
N LYS A 49 9.75 -30.36 -1.35
CA LYS A 49 10.21 -31.74 -1.30
C LYS A 49 11.69 -31.75 -0.91
N ILE A 50 11.99 -32.35 0.24
CA ILE A 50 13.35 -32.46 0.79
C ILE A 50 13.70 -33.93 0.87
N ASN A 51 14.78 -34.34 0.20
CA ASN A 51 15.25 -35.72 0.12
C ASN A 51 14.13 -36.72 -0.26
N GLY A 52 13.29 -36.36 -1.22
CA GLY A 52 12.18 -37.21 -1.68
C GLY A 52 10.87 -37.08 -0.89
N ILE A 53 10.89 -36.49 0.30
CA ILE A 53 9.72 -36.35 1.18
C ILE A 53 9.06 -34.99 0.95
N LEU A 54 7.73 -34.97 0.73
CA LEU A 54 6.96 -33.75 0.61
C LEU A 54 6.63 -33.18 2.00
N TRP A 55 7.03 -31.93 2.23
CA TRP A 55 6.70 -31.12 3.40
C TRP A 55 5.69 -30.06 3.02
N VAL A 56 4.74 -29.80 3.94
CA VAL A 56 3.76 -28.72 3.82
C VAL A 56 3.83 -27.89 5.10
N GLY A 57 4.04 -26.59 4.97
CA GLY A 57 4.19 -25.69 6.11
C GLY A 57 4.70 -24.33 5.69
N ASN A 58 5.34 -23.61 6.61
CA ASN A 58 5.70 -22.22 6.40
C ASN A 58 7.16 -22.04 6.04
N VAL A 59 7.50 -20.90 5.46
CA VAL A 59 8.88 -20.53 5.11
C VAL A 59 9.18 -19.19 5.74
N GLU A 60 10.38 -19.11 6.32
CA GLU A 60 10.95 -17.88 6.86
C GLU A 60 12.19 -17.51 6.06
N ILE A 61 12.38 -16.22 5.81
CA ILE A 61 13.43 -15.68 4.96
C ILE A 61 14.18 -14.58 5.69
N HIS A 62 15.49 -14.75 5.83
CA HIS A 62 16.36 -13.71 6.38
C HIS A 62 17.49 -13.36 5.42
N THR A 63 18.09 -12.19 5.60
CA THR A 63 19.34 -11.87 4.89
C THR A 63 20.48 -12.76 5.42
N ILE A 64 20.59 -12.91 6.74
CA ILE A 64 21.60 -13.73 7.39
C ILE A 64 20.91 -14.68 8.38
N SER A 65 21.29 -15.96 8.41
CA SER A 65 20.62 -16.94 9.28
C SER A 65 20.65 -16.64 10.78
N SER A 66 21.62 -15.86 11.26
CA SER A 66 21.68 -15.41 12.66
C SER A 66 20.50 -14.52 13.06
N ASP A 67 19.85 -13.88 12.09
CA ASP A 67 18.71 -12.99 12.32
C ASP A 67 17.53 -13.77 12.92
N TRP A 68 17.40 -15.07 12.60
CA TRP A 68 16.47 -15.99 13.26
C TRP A 68 16.56 -15.92 14.78
N ASN A 69 17.79 -15.95 15.31
CA ASN A 69 18.04 -15.92 16.74
C ASN A 69 17.91 -14.50 17.32
N GLN A 70 18.28 -13.49 16.53
CA GLN A 70 18.20 -12.08 16.91
C GLN A 70 16.74 -11.61 17.06
N HIS A 71 15.85 -12.10 16.19
CA HIS A 71 14.42 -11.82 16.24
C HIS A 71 13.68 -12.67 17.28
N GLY A 72 14.34 -13.67 17.88
CA GLY A 72 13.74 -14.50 18.93
C GLY A 72 12.85 -15.63 18.42
N HIS A 73 12.88 -15.96 17.13
CA HIS A 73 12.05 -17.00 16.52
C HIS A 73 12.31 -18.40 17.10
N GLN A 74 13.52 -18.64 17.61
CA GLN A 74 13.89 -19.86 18.32
C GLN A 74 13.12 -20.09 19.63
N TYR A 75 12.39 -19.08 20.14
CA TYR A 75 11.57 -19.20 21.34
C TYR A 75 10.08 -19.01 21.06
N ASP A 76 9.70 -18.66 19.83
CA ASP A 76 8.34 -18.33 19.45
C ASP A 76 7.66 -19.50 18.73
N LYS A 77 6.62 -20.04 19.35
CA LYS A 77 5.84 -21.17 18.83
C LYS A 77 5.14 -20.88 17.51
N VAL A 78 4.92 -19.61 17.17
CA VAL A 78 4.36 -19.22 15.87
C VAL A 78 5.23 -19.75 14.72
N TYR A 79 6.55 -19.83 14.94
CA TYR A 79 7.53 -20.29 13.94
C TYR A 79 7.81 -21.80 13.97
N ASP A 80 7.18 -22.57 14.87
CA ASP A 80 7.34 -24.04 14.90
C ASP A 80 6.81 -24.71 13.62
N SER A 81 5.91 -24.01 12.92
CA SER A 81 5.34 -24.42 11.62
C SER A 81 6.27 -24.21 10.42
N VAL A 82 7.44 -23.58 10.62
CA VAL A 82 8.42 -23.34 9.56
C VAL A 82 9.09 -24.65 9.17
N ILE A 83 8.99 -25.02 7.89
CA ILE A 83 9.54 -26.25 7.31
C ILE A 83 10.86 -26.02 6.57
N LEU A 84 11.13 -24.78 6.19
CA LEU A 84 12.38 -24.38 5.53
C LEU A 84 12.71 -22.94 5.95
N HIS A 85 13.96 -22.71 6.33
CA HIS A 85 14.49 -21.37 6.52
C HIS A 85 15.37 -21.00 5.32
N VAL A 86 15.06 -19.92 4.63
CA VAL A 86 15.81 -19.43 3.48
C VAL A 86 16.69 -18.28 3.95
N ALA A 87 17.96 -18.28 3.57
CA ALA A 87 18.81 -17.13 3.80
C ALA A 87 19.75 -16.86 2.64
N GLU A 88 20.15 -15.61 2.44
CA GLU A 88 21.20 -15.32 1.49
C GLU A 88 22.58 -15.79 1.98
N GLN A 89 22.85 -15.59 3.27
CA GLN A 89 24.04 -16.07 3.94
C GLN A 89 23.67 -16.94 5.13
N THR A 90 24.21 -18.16 5.17
CA THR A 90 24.00 -19.11 6.27
C THR A 90 25.25 -19.17 7.14
N ASN A 91 25.24 -18.44 8.26
CA ASN A 91 26.33 -18.36 9.24
C ASN A 91 26.08 -19.18 10.52
N CYS A 92 24.85 -19.64 10.74
CA CYS A 92 24.49 -20.49 11.88
C CYS A 92 23.34 -21.43 11.52
N GLU A 93 23.18 -22.46 12.34
CA GLU A 93 22.01 -23.34 12.30
C GLU A 93 20.83 -22.65 12.99
N VAL A 94 19.61 -22.98 12.56
CA VAL A 94 18.37 -22.44 13.11
C VAL A 94 17.49 -23.56 13.66
N PHE A 95 16.84 -23.29 14.79
CA PHE A 95 16.09 -24.27 15.56
C PHE A 95 14.71 -23.72 15.92
N ARG A 96 13.72 -24.61 15.93
CA ARG A 96 12.38 -24.35 16.47
C ARG A 96 12.42 -24.24 17.99
N SER A 97 11.30 -23.81 18.59
CA SER A 97 11.17 -23.71 20.04
C SER A 97 11.30 -25.06 20.76
N ASN A 98 11.04 -26.17 20.06
CA ASN A 98 11.21 -27.53 20.56
C ASN A 98 12.64 -28.08 20.42
N GLY A 99 13.58 -27.30 19.88
CA GLY A 99 14.98 -27.70 19.65
C GLY A 99 15.21 -28.50 18.37
N GLU A 100 14.19 -28.75 17.55
CA GLU A 100 14.38 -29.37 16.24
C GLU A 100 15.07 -28.40 15.28
N LYS A 101 16.07 -28.91 14.57
CA LYS A 101 16.76 -28.16 13.52
C LYS A 101 15.84 -27.98 12.31
N ILE A 102 15.78 -26.76 11.80
CA ILE A 102 15.05 -26.43 10.58
C ILE A 102 16.01 -26.59 9.39
N PRO A 103 15.63 -27.31 8.32
CA PRO A 103 16.39 -27.32 7.07
C PRO A 103 16.59 -25.89 6.55
N GLN A 104 17.80 -25.59 6.08
CA GLN A 104 18.12 -24.27 5.52
C GLN A 104 18.42 -24.36 4.04
N LEU A 105 17.97 -23.37 3.26
CA LEU A 105 18.37 -23.15 1.88
C LEU A 105 19.16 -21.84 1.80
N GLN A 106 20.38 -21.92 1.28
CA GLN A 106 21.13 -20.71 0.93
C GLN A 106 20.71 -20.24 -0.46
N LEU A 107 20.00 -19.12 -0.53
CA LEU A 107 19.47 -18.54 -1.77
C LEU A 107 20.00 -17.11 -1.97
N PRO A 108 21.02 -16.91 -2.81
CA PRO A 108 21.50 -15.58 -3.13
C PRO A 108 20.49 -14.86 -4.02
N CYS A 109 20.31 -13.55 -3.81
CA CYS A 109 19.56 -12.76 -4.78
C CYS A 109 20.43 -12.53 -6.03
N PRO A 110 19.94 -12.84 -7.24
CA PRO A 110 20.67 -12.59 -8.48
C PRO A 110 21.08 -11.12 -8.64
N GLU A 111 22.30 -10.90 -9.12
CA GLU A 111 22.89 -9.55 -9.25
C GLU A 111 22.07 -8.63 -10.16
N ASN A 112 21.51 -9.18 -11.24
CA ASN A 112 20.63 -8.43 -12.14
C ASN A 112 19.33 -7.97 -11.44
N VAL A 113 18.78 -8.77 -10.53
CA VAL A 113 17.59 -8.40 -9.76
C VAL A 113 17.92 -7.27 -8.77
N ARG A 114 19.06 -7.37 -8.06
CA ARG A 114 19.57 -6.29 -7.19
C ARG A 114 19.76 -4.99 -7.96
N LYS A 115 20.48 -5.07 -9.07
CA LYS A 115 20.79 -3.92 -9.91
C LYS A 115 19.52 -3.22 -10.41
N HIS A 116 18.56 -3.98 -10.97
CA HIS A 116 17.31 -3.39 -11.44
C HIS A 116 16.47 -2.79 -10.29
N TYR A 117 16.47 -3.43 -9.11
CA TYR A 117 15.80 -2.88 -7.93
C TYR A 117 16.41 -1.53 -7.52
N ASP A 118 17.75 -1.45 -7.46
CA ASP A 118 18.46 -0.22 -7.12
C ASP A 118 18.22 0.87 -8.17
N GLU A 119 18.27 0.53 -9.47
CA GLU A 119 17.95 1.44 -10.57
C GLU A 119 16.51 2.01 -10.45
N LEU A 120 15.53 1.16 -10.11
CA LEU A 120 14.14 1.57 -9.90
C LEU A 120 13.95 2.47 -8.67
N CYS A 121 14.72 2.25 -7.60
CA CYS A 121 14.62 3.03 -6.37
C CYS A 121 15.33 4.39 -6.47
N GLN A 122 16.42 4.48 -7.25
CA GLN A 122 17.24 5.68 -7.35
C GLN A 122 16.81 6.62 -8.48
N THR A 123 16.00 6.15 -9.43
CA THR A 123 15.58 6.97 -10.56
C THR A 123 14.58 8.06 -10.15
N GLU A 124 14.88 9.30 -10.54
CA GLU A 124 13.97 10.44 -10.37
C GLU A 124 12.98 10.58 -11.54
N ILE A 125 13.15 9.77 -12.59
CA ILE A 125 12.31 9.82 -13.79
C ILE A 125 11.04 9.01 -13.54
N ILE A 126 9.89 9.64 -13.77
CA ILE A 126 8.58 8.99 -13.66
C ILE A 126 8.02 8.73 -15.08
N PRO A 127 7.62 7.48 -15.41
CA PRO A 127 7.63 6.30 -14.54
C PRO A 127 9.03 5.67 -14.40
N SER A 128 9.35 5.10 -13.24
CA SER A 128 10.66 4.52 -12.95
C SER A 128 11.07 3.41 -13.93
N CYS A 129 10.11 2.74 -14.55
CA CYS A 129 10.34 1.73 -15.58
C CYS A 129 10.65 2.31 -16.98
N TYR A 130 10.91 3.61 -17.14
CA TYR A 130 11.07 4.25 -18.45
C TYR A 130 12.09 3.54 -19.36
N ALA A 131 13.18 3.04 -18.79
CA ALA A 131 14.28 2.43 -19.53
C ALA A 131 13.86 1.20 -20.34
N ILE A 132 12.88 0.43 -19.85
CA ILE A 132 12.38 -0.76 -20.56
C ILE A 132 11.26 -0.43 -21.55
N LEU A 133 10.64 0.75 -21.47
CA LEU A 133 9.47 1.06 -22.32
C LEU A 133 9.81 1.01 -23.81
N HIS A 134 11.02 1.42 -24.18
CA HIS A 134 11.48 1.41 -25.57
C HIS A 134 11.68 0.00 -26.15
N SER A 135 11.89 -1.02 -25.31
CA SER A 135 12.05 -2.41 -25.76
C SER A 135 10.71 -3.13 -25.94
N LEU A 136 9.62 -2.56 -25.42
CA LEU A 136 8.27 -3.13 -25.53
C LEU A 136 7.66 -2.84 -26.90
N SER A 137 6.87 -3.79 -27.40
CA SER A 137 6.13 -3.57 -28.63
C SER A 137 5.03 -2.52 -28.44
N LYS A 138 4.71 -1.77 -29.50
CA LYS A 138 3.59 -0.82 -29.49
C LYS A 138 2.27 -1.48 -29.11
N LEU A 139 2.06 -2.74 -29.53
CA LEU A 139 0.88 -3.52 -29.20
C LEU A 139 0.78 -3.77 -27.68
N THR A 140 1.89 -4.18 -27.04
CA THR A 140 1.97 -4.40 -25.60
C THR A 140 1.64 -3.12 -24.83
N ILE A 141 2.27 -2.00 -25.21
CA ILE A 141 2.04 -0.70 -24.57
C ILE A 141 0.57 -0.29 -24.69
N HIS A 142 -0.01 -0.39 -25.89
CA HIS A 142 -1.40 0.00 -26.11
C HIS A 142 -2.38 -0.89 -25.33
N SER A 143 -2.15 -2.20 -25.29
CA SER A 143 -2.96 -3.14 -24.52
C SER A 143 -2.93 -2.82 -23.03
N TRP A 144 -1.74 -2.55 -22.47
CA TRP A 144 -1.61 -2.18 -21.06
C TRP A 144 -2.25 -0.84 -20.74
N LEU A 145 -2.02 0.19 -21.55
CA LEU A 145 -2.65 1.50 -21.34
C LEU A 145 -4.18 1.43 -21.40
N THR A 146 -4.74 0.60 -22.29
CA THR A 146 -6.19 0.38 -22.39
C THR A 146 -6.74 -0.27 -21.12
N ALA A 147 -6.06 -1.31 -20.62
CA ALA A 147 -6.44 -1.98 -19.37
C ALA A 147 -6.37 -1.02 -18.18
N LEU A 148 -5.23 -0.33 -18.00
CA LEU A 148 -5.02 0.64 -16.92
C LEU A 148 -6.00 1.81 -16.96
N GLN A 149 -6.36 2.30 -18.15
CA GLN A 149 -7.37 3.35 -18.30
C GLN A 149 -8.74 2.85 -17.83
N THR A 150 -9.12 1.63 -18.19
CA THR A 150 -10.39 1.01 -17.80
C THR A 150 -10.44 0.82 -16.28
N GLU A 151 -9.41 0.21 -15.70
CA GLU A 151 -9.30 0.02 -14.25
C GLU A 151 -9.37 1.35 -13.49
N ARG A 152 -8.64 2.38 -13.96
CA ARG A 152 -8.67 3.72 -13.37
C ARG A 152 -10.04 4.37 -13.46
N PHE A 153 -10.74 4.19 -14.58
CA PHE A 153 -12.10 4.70 -14.76
C PHE A 153 -13.09 4.01 -13.80
N GLU A 154 -13.00 2.69 -13.67
CA GLU A 154 -13.82 1.92 -12.72
C GLU A 154 -13.57 2.34 -11.28
N GLN A 155 -12.30 2.47 -10.87
CA GLN A 155 -11.94 2.94 -9.53
C GLN A 155 -12.51 4.34 -9.25
N LYS A 156 -12.35 5.29 -10.17
CA LYS A 156 -12.91 6.64 -10.02
C LYS A 156 -14.43 6.63 -9.96
N SER A 157 -15.07 5.84 -10.81
CA SER A 157 -16.53 5.71 -10.85
C SER A 157 -17.05 5.11 -9.54
N LYS A 158 -16.40 4.06 -9.03
CA LYS A 158 -16.74 3.42 -7.76
C LYS A 158 -16.74 4.41 -6.60
N VAL A 159 -15.69 5.23 -6.48
CA VAL A 159 -15.59 6.27 -5.44
C VAL A 159 -16.73 7.29 -5.54
N ILE A 160 -17.10 7.71 -6.76
CA ILE A 160 -18.23 8.63 -6.97
C ILE A 160 -19.55 7.96 -6.54
N PHE A 161 -19.77 6.70 -6.92
CA PHE A 161 -20.97 5.96 -6.53
C PHE A 161 -21.05 5.68 -5.02
N GLU A 162 -19.92 5.49 -4.35
CA GLU A 162 -19.86 5.37 -2.88
C GLU A 162 -20.29 6.68 -2.21
N ARG A 163 -19.82 7.83 -2.68
CA ARG A 163 -20.30 9.15 -2.22
C ARG A 163 -21.79 9.33 -2.50
N PHE A 164 -22.23 8.99 -3.71
CA PHE A 164 -23.63 9.08 -4.11
C PHE A 164 -24.56 8.30 -3.16
N LYS A 165 -24.17 7.08 -2.80
CA LYS A 165 -24.91 6.27 -1.83
C LYS A 165 -24.90 6.87 -0.42
N LYS A 166 -23.77 7.46 -0.01
CA LYS A 166 -23.61 8.10 1.32
C LYS A 166 -24.48 9.35 1.47
N HIS A 167 -24.76 10.07 0.37
CA HIS A 167 -25.54 11.31 0.36
C HIS A 167 -26.93 11.10 -0.26
N ASP A 168 -27.63 10.05 0.18
CA ASP A 168 -29.04 9.76 -0.16
C ASP A 168 -29.35 9.79 -1.66
N SER A 169 -28.39 9.37 -2.50
CA SER A 169 -28.53 9.40 -3.95
C SER A 169 -28.78 10.82 -4.52
N ASN A 170 -28.21 11.85 -3.89
CA ASN A 170 -28.22 13.21 -4.41
C ASN A 170 -26.96 13.51 -5.24
N TRP A 171 -27.15 13.79 -6.53
CA TRP A 171 -26.06 14.13 -7.44
C TRP A 171 -25.43 15.50 -7.18
N GLU A 172 -26.18 16.49 -6.68
CA GLU A 172 -25.65 17.83 -6.41
C GLU A 172 -24.66 17.82 -5.26
N ASP A 173 -25.03 17.19 -4.14
CA ASP A 173 -24.14 17.04 -2.97
C ASP A 173 -22.90 16.20 -3.35
N THR A 174 -23.11 15.12 -4.09
CA THR A 174 -22.03 14.26 -4.58
C THR A 174 -21.05 15.01 -5.47
N PHE A 175 -21.58 15.85 -6.37
CA PHE A 175 -20.77 16.68 -7.27
C PHE A 175 -19.99 17.72 -6.49
N PHE A 176 -20.63 18.45 -5.58
CA PHE A 176 -19.97 19.46 -4.75
C PHE A 176 -18.83 18.87 -3.93
N ILE A 177 -19.07 17.75 -3.23
CA ILE A 177 -18.04 17.08 -2.41
C ILE A 177 -16.89 16.55 -3.28
N THR A 178 -17.21 15.96 -4.43
CA THR A 178 -16.18 15.48 -5.36
C THR A 178 -15.36 16.64 -5.92
N LEU A 179 -15.99 17.77 -6.25
CA LEU A 179 -15.31 18.97 -6.73
C LEU A 179 -14.41 19.56 -5.63
N ALA A 180 -14.93 19.72 -4.41
CA ALA A 180 -14.19 20.21 -3.26
C ALA A 180 -12.92 19.36 -3.01
N ARG A 181 -13.05 18.02 -3.00
CA ARG A 181 -11.89 17.13 -2.88
C ARG A 181 -10.82 17.42 -3.92
N ASN A 182 -11.20 17.65 -5.18
CA ASN A 182 -10.25 17.94 -6.26
C ASN A 182 -9.51 19.26 -6.03
N PHE A 183 -10.14 20.26 -5.40
CA PHE A 183 -9.47 21.51 -4.99
C PHE A 183 -8.47 21.31 -3.83
N GLY A 184 -8.47 20.14 -3.18
CA GLY A 184 -7.40 19.76 -2.26
C GLY A 184 -6.08 19.37 -2.94
N PHE A 185 -6.03 19.28 -4.28
CA PHE A 185 -4.83 19.01 -5.08
C PHE A 185 -3.97 17.84 -4.58
N GLY A 186 -4.60 16.74 -4.18
CA GLY A 186 -3.90 15.57 -3.62
C GLY A 186 -3.64 15.75 -2.13
N LEU A 187 -2.74 16.65 -1.75
CA LEU A 187 -2.27 16.83 -0.37
C LEU A 187 -3.40 17.14 0.63
N ASN A 188 -4.33 18.01 0.25
CA ASN A 188 -5.44 18.47 1.11
C ASN A 188 -6.77 17.82 0.72
N SER A 189 -6.78 16.78 -0.11
CA SER A 189 -8.01 16.18 -0.65
C SER A 189 -8.96 15.73 0.46
N ASP A 190 -8.43 15.04 1.47
CA ASP A 190 -9.24 14.53 2.58
C ASP A 190 -9.79 15.65 3.47
N ALA A 191 -9.00 16.72 3.69
CA ALA A 191 -9.44 17.89 4.43
C ALA A 191 -10.57 18.63 3.72
N PHE A 192 -10.45 18.86 2.41
CA PHE A 192 -11.49 19.49 1.60
C PHE A 192 -12.75 18.61 1.49
N GLU A 193 -12.58 17.29 1.37
CA GLU A 193 -13.73 16.37 1.40
C GLU A 193 -14.44 16.43 2.76
N LEU A 194 -13.70 16.39 3.87
CA LEU A 194 -14.27 16.49 5.22
C LEU A 194 -15.04 17.81 5.42
N TRP A 195 -14.44 18.93 5.00
CA TRP A 195 -15.08 20.24 5.01
C TRP A 195 -16.38 20.23 4.20
N ALA A 196 -16.36 19.74 2.96
CA ALA A 196 -17.55 19.69 2.12
C ALA A 196 -18.64 18.77 2.67
N ASN A 197 -18.27 17.70 3.38
CA ASN A 197 -19.22 16.80 4.06
C ASN A 197 -19.94 17.47 5.25
N ARG A 198 -19.38 18.53 5.84
CA ARG A 198 -20.04 19.29 6.92
C ARG A 198 -21.04 20.32 6.41
N LEU A 199 -20.98 20.63 5.12
CA LEU A 199 -21.81 21.63 4.49
C LEU A 199 -23.11 21.01 3.96
N SER A 200 -24.24 21.66 4.25
CA SER A 200 -25.46 21.42 3.48
C SER A 200 -25.41 22.29 2.22
N PHE A 201 -25.09 21.69 1.07
CA PHE A 201 -24.99 22.44 -0.20
C PHE A 201 -26.31 23.14 -0.55
N ARG A 202 -27.45 22.51 -0.24
CA ARG A 202 -28.79 23.12 -0.39
C ARG A 202 -29.02 24.32 0.52
N ALA A 203 -28.44 24.34 1.72
CA ALA A 203 -28.53 25.51 2.60
C ALA A 203 -27.72 26.67 2.00
N ILE A 204 -26.54 26.39 1.45
CA ILE A 204 -25.70 27.38 0.76
C ILE A 204 -26.40 27.93 -0.49
N ASP A 205 -27.11 27.10 -1.26
CA ASP A 205 -27.83 27.54 -2.46
C ASP A 205 -28.86 28.65 -2.16
N LYS A 206 -29.46 28.67 -0.96
CA LYS A 206 -30.37 29.74 -0.52
C LYS A 206 -29.68 31.09 -0.33
N HIS A 207 -28.35 31.10 -0.25
CA HIS A 207 -27.51 32.27 -0.04
C HIS A 207 -26.66 32.63 -1.26
N ARG A 208 -26.86 31.96 -2.41
CA ARG A 208 -26.04 32.13 -3.62
C ARG A 208 -26.00 33.56 -4.17
N ASP A 209 -27.03 34.36 -3.93
CA ASP A 209 -27.13 35.75 -4.39
C ASP A 209 -26.33 36.71 -3.49
N ASN A 210 -25.72 36.21 -2.40
CA ASN A 210 -24.90 36.99 -1.48
C ASN A 210 -23.54 36.31 -1.28
N SER A 211 -22.52 36.85 -1.94
CA SER A 211 -21.15 36.32 -1.88
C SER A 211 -20.60 36.29 -0.46
N VAL A 212 -20.87 37.34 0.34
CA VAL A 212 -20.37 37.46 1.72
C VAL A 212 -20.93 36.38 2.62
N GLN A 213 -22.21 36.02 2.46
CA GLN A 213 -22.82 34.93 3.22
C GLN A 213 -22.26 33.57 2.81
N THR A 214 -22.06 33.35 1.51
CA THR A 214 -21.47 32.11 0.99
C THR A 214 -20.04 31.93 1.48
N GLU A 215 -19.23 32.98 1.37
CA GLU A 215 -17.85 33.03 1.88
C GLU A 215 -17.83 32.78 3.40
N ALA A 216 -18.71 33.44 4.17
CA ALA A 216 -18.78 33.28 5.61
C ALA A 216 -19.08 31.82 6.01
N ILE A 217 -20.02 31.15 5.32
CA ILE A 217 -20.31 29.73 5.54
C ILE A 217 -19.07 28.88 5.24
N PHE A 218 -18.42 29.09 4.08
CA PHE A 218 -17.27 28.31 3.65
C PHE A 218 -16.08 28.44 4.60
N PHE A 219 -15.67 29.68 4.90
CA PHE A 219 -14.56 29.96 5.80
C PHE A 219 -14.86 29.54 7.24
N GLY A 220 -16.09 29.79 7.72
CA GLY A 220 -16.48 29.42 9.07
C GLY A 220 -16.51 27.90 9.29
N GLN A 221 -17.05 27.15 8.33
CA GLN A 221 -17.08 25.68 8.41
C GLN A 221 -15.72 25.02 8.19
N ALA A 222 -14.77 25.76 7.60
CA ALA A 222 -13.36 25.39 7.52
C ALA A 222 -12.58 25.71 8.82
N GLY A 223 -13.19 26.40 9.80
CA GLY A 223 -12.52 26.83 11.03
C GLY A 223 -11.56 28.01 10.81
N LEU A 224 -11.75 28.79 9.76
CA LEU A 224 -10.87 29.92 9.40
C LEU A 224 -11.34 31.26 9.98
N LEU A 225 -12.47 31.29 10.70
CA LEU A 225 -13.07 32.50 11.27
C LEU A 225 -12.99 32.57 12.82
N ASP A 226 -12.11 31.79 13.44
CA ASP A 226 -12.00 31.69 14.91
C ASP A 226 -10.87 32.55 15.51
N GLU A 227 -10.11 33.28 14.69
CA GLU A 227 -9.01 34.14 15.12
C GLU A 227 -9.47 35.58 15.43
N GLU A 228 -8.65 36.33 16.16
CA GLU A 228 -8.84 37.76 16.42
C GLU A 228 -7.99 38.58 15.45
N LEU A 229 -8.55 38.88 14.27
CA LEU A 229 -7.90 39.71 13.25
C LEU A 229 -8.60 41.07 13.12
N GLN A 230 -7.82 42.12 12.84
CA GLN A 230 -8.33 43.50 12.70
C GLN A 230 -8.76 43.85 11.26
N ASP A 231 -8.71 42.90 10.34
CA ASP A 231 -9.11 43.11 8.95
C ASP A 231 -10.64 43.29 8.82
N GLU A 232 -11.08 44.32 8.09
CA GLU A 232 -12.49 44.68 7.98
C GLU A 232 -13.32 43.58 7.29
N TYR A 233 -12.76 42.95 6.25
CA TYR A 233 -13.43 41.87 5.53
C TYR A 233 -13.55 40.61 6.40
N TYR A 234 -12.48 40.25 7.11
CA TYR A 234 -12.49 39.16 8.08
C TYR A 234 -13.55 39.34 9.16
N LEU A 235 -13.60 40.52 9.79
CA LEU A 235 -14.58 40.83 10.83
C LEU A 235 -16.01 40.78 10.30
N ARG A 236 -16.22 41.21 9.05
CA ARG A 236 -17.51 41.10 8.37
C ARG A 236 -17.92 39.64 8.17
N LEU A 237 -17.03 38.79 7.69
CA LEU A 237 -17.28 37.36 7.52
C LEU A 237 -17.55 36.66 8.85
N GLN A 238 -16.76 36.94 9.89
CA GLN A 238 -16.92 36.36 11.21
C GLN A 238 -18.28 36.71 11.83
N LYS A 239 -18.70 37.98 11.72
CA LYS A 239 -20.03 38.42 12.18
C LYS A 239 -21.16 37.73 11.43
N GLU A 240 -21.04 37.65 10.10
CA GLU A 240 -22.06 37.01 9.26
C GLU A 240 -22.15 35.51 9.53
N TYR A 241 -21.01 34.83 9.72
CA TYR A 241 -20.98 33.41 10.04
C TYR A 241 -21.66 33.11 11.38
N ARG A 242 -21.37 33.89 12.44
CA ARG A 242 -22.06 33.73 13.75
C ARG A 242 -23.57 33.93 13.64
N TYR A 243 -24.02 34.87 12.82
CA TYR A 243 -25.45 35.05 12.55
C TYR A 243 -26.06 33.84 11.83
N LEU A 244 -25.40 33.32 10.80
CA LEU A 244 -25.87 32.15 10.05
C LEU A 244 -25.84 30.88 10.89
N GLN A 245 -24.83 30.70 11.74
CA GLN A 245 -24.74 29.57 12.66
C GLN A 245 -25.98 29.49 13.56
N HIS A 246 -26.36 30.59 14.21
CA HIS A 246 -27.60 30.64 15.01
C HIS A 246 -28.89 30.44 14.20
N LYS A 247 -28.89 30.79 12.91
CA LYS A 247 -30.06 30.61 12.04
C LYS A 247 -30.27 29.14 11.65
N PHE A 248 -29.21 28.34 11.62
CA PHE A 248 -29.22 26.94 11.21
C PHE A 248 -29.04 25.94 12.36
N GLU A 249 -28.86 26.42 13.60
CA GLU A 249 -29.16 25.67 14.84
C GLU A 249 -30.65 25.30 14.92
#